data_AF-A0A9Y4MX18-F1
#
_entry.id   AF-A0A9Y4MX18-F1
#
_cell.length_a   1.000
_cell.length_b   1.000
_cell.length_c   1.000
_cell.angle_alpha   90.00
_cell.angle_beta   90.00
_cell.angle_gamma   90.00
#
_symmetry.space_group_name_H-M   'P 1'
#
loop_
_entity.id
_entity.type
_entity.pdbx_description
1 polymer ?
#
loop_
_entity_poly.entity_id
_entity_poly.type
_entity_poly.pdbx_seq_one_letter_code
_entity_poly.pdbx_strand_id
1 'polypeptide(L)'
;MEEKKQPTGGPYFVGKKDELIEAKRSVRTLEDRDVLIIYQQGVFYALDSYCYHAGGLLQNGDIEELNGRLCIICPKHKYKISLAEGESLYKATDPQETQPVPRWYSKGVKQRTHTVTEINGEVFVQLSKSRDWLESDFFQGEKGKLERAKVEETEKKEKKKLESKK
;
A
#
# COMPACT_ATOMS: atom_id res chain seq x y z
N MET A 1 21.76 -16.08 -18.86
CA MET A 1 20.91 -15.38 -17.88
C MET A 1 19.70 -16.26 -17.67
N GLU A 2 19.68 -17.02 -16.58
CA GLU A 2 18.54 -17.88 -16.24
C GLU A 2 17.49 -17.03 -15.52
N GLU A 3 16.39 -16.73 -16.21
CA GLU A 3 15.13 -16.39 -15.57
C GLU A 3 14.66 -17.61 -14.78
N LYS A 4 14.97 -17.64 -13.48
CA LYS A 4 14.38 -18.61 -12.55
C LYS A 4 12.89 -18.30 -12.42
N LYS A 5 12.05 -19.02 -13.17
CA LYS A 5 10.62 -19.09 -12.93
C LYS A 5 10.38 -19.57 -11.49
N GLN A 6 9.91 -18.67 -10.64
CA GLN A 6 9.53 -19.00 -9.27
C GLN A 6 8.30 -19.92 -9.26
N PRO A 7 8.22 -20.88 -8.33
CA PRO A 7 7.08 -21.77 -8.20
C PRO A 7 5.83 -20.97 -7.80
N THR A 8 4.70 -21.29 -8.43
CA THR A 8 3.40 -20.69 -8.15
C THR A 8 2.99 -20.94 -6.70
N GLY A 9 2.84 -19.87 -5.91
CA GLY A 9 2.37 -19.92 -4.51
C GLY A 9 3.45 -20.02 -3.42
N GLY A 10 4.74 -19.94 -3.79
CA GLY A 10 5.87 -19.79 -2.86
C GLY A 10 6.18 -18.33 -2.50
N PRO A 11 7.11 -18.06 -1.58
CA PRO A 11 7.60 -16.71 -1.30
C PRO A 11 8.42 -16.19 -2.51
N TYR A 12 8.08 -14.99 -3.00
CA TYR A 12 8.72 -14.37 -4.16
C TYR A 12 9.94 -13.57 -3.74
N PHE A 13 11.09 -13.78 -4.37
CA PHE A 13 12.26 -12.93 -4.15
C PHE A 13 11.96 -11.50 -4.65
N VAL A 14 12.18 -10.49 -3.80
CA VAL A 14 11.89 -9.09 -4.11
C VAL A 14 13.11 -8.17 -4.12
N GLY A 15 14.25 -8.64 -3.62
CA GLY A 15 15.52 -7.92 -3.64
C GLY A 15 16.45 -8.30 -2.49
N LYS A 16 17.67 -7.76 -2.52
CA LYS A 16 18.60 -7.85 -1.38
C LYS A 16 18.15 -6.91 -0.28
N LYS A 17 18.41 -7.31 0.96
CA LYS A 17 18.05 -6.55 2.16
C LYS A 17 18.62 -5.13 2.14
N ASP A 18 19.93 -4.99 1.93
CA ASP A 18 20.60 -3.68 1.97
C ASP A 18 20.07 -2.71 0.91
N GLU A 19 19.82 -3.21 -0.30
CA GLU A 19 19.25 -2.42 -1.41
C GLU A 19 17.83 -1.94 -1.08
N LEU A 20 17.00 -2.80 -0.48
CA LEU A 20 15.63 -2.44 -0.10
C LEU A 20 15.58 -1.51 1.12
N ILE A 21 16.53 -1.64 2.05
CA ILE A 21 16.71 -0.71 3.17
C ILE A 21 17.09 0.68 2.65
N GLU A 22 18.07 0.75 1.74
CA GLU A 22 18.52 2.01 1.15
C GLU A 22 17.40 2.69 0.37
N ALA A 23 16.65 1.92 -0.44
CA ALA A 23 15.51 2.42 -1.19
C ALA A 23 14.37 2.90 -0.28
N LYS A 24 14.27 2.37 0.95
CA LYS A 24 13.17 2.50 1.93
C LYS A 24 11.81 2.01 1.45
N ARG A 25 11.51 2.12 0.16
CA ARG A 25 10.25 1.78 -0.48
C ARG A 25 10.54 1.20 -1.85
N SER A 26 9.87 0.11 -2.21
CA SER A 26 10.00 -0.51 -3.52
C SER A 26 8.68 -1.13 -3.95
N VAL A 27 8.37 -1.09 -5.25
CA VAL A 27 7.20 -1.79 -5.80
C VAL A 27 7.66 -2.98 -6.63
N ARG A 28 6.94 -4.10 -6.49
CA ARG A 28 7.13 -5.34 -7.23
C ARG A 28 5.80 -5.88 -7.70
N THR A 29 5.75 -6.32 -8.96
CA THR A 29 4.59 -7.02 -9.50
C THR A 29 4.77 -8.52 -9.29
N LEU A 30 3.88 -9.15 -8.53
CA LEU A 30 3.88 -10.56 -8.17
C LEU A 30 2.54 -11.18 -8.58
N GLU A 31 2.52 -12.17 -9.47
CA GLU A 31 1.27 -12.81 -9.98
C GLU A 31 0.18 -11.80 -10.36
N ASP A 32 0.54 -10.79 -11.16
CA ASP A 32 -0.34 -9.69 -11.61
C ASP A 32 -0.81 -8.69 -10.54
N ARG A 33 -0.22 -8.76 -9.34
CA ARG A 33 -0.49 -7.90 -8.19
C ARG A 33 0.68 -6.98 -7.89
N ASP A 34 0.45 -5.68 -7.86
CA ASP A 34 1.49 -4.71 -7.54
C ASP A 34 1.59 -4.50 -6.04
N VAL A 35 2.69 -4.96 -5.45
CA VAL A 35 2.97 -4.93 -4.02
C VAL A 35 3.99 -3.85 -3.70
N LEU A 36 3.66 -3.00 -2.73
CA LEU A 36 4.54 -2.02 -2.13
C LEU A 36 5.23 -2.63 -0.91
N ILE A 37 6.55 -2.67 -0.96
CA ILE A 37 7.45 -3.10 0.10
C ILE A 37 8.00 -1.85 0.76
N ILE A 38 7.95 -1.79 2.09
CA ILE A 38 8.39 -0.64 2.89
C ILE A 38 9.30 -1.15 3.99
N TYR A 39 10.46 -0.52 4.12
CA TYR A 39 11.31 -0.66 5.30
C TYR A 39 11.11 0.54 6.21
N GLN A 40 10.63 0.30 7.43
CA GLN A 40 10.41 1.36 8.41
C GLN A 40 10.69 0.85 9.82
N GLN A 41 11.44 1.63 10.60
CA GLN A 41 11.82 1.31 11.99
C GLN A 41 12.41 -0.11 12.17
N GLY A 42 13.25 -0.56 11.23
CA GLY A 42 13.90 -1.87 11.33
C GLY A 42 13.08 -3.06 10.81
N VAL A 43 11.86 -2.82 10.32
CA VAL A 43 10.92 -3.87 9.91
C VAL A 43 10.49 -3.67 8.46
N PHE A 44 10.36 -4.78 7.72
CA PHE A 44 9.75 -4.78 6.40
C PHE A 44 8.24 -5.03 6.46
N TYR A 45 7.50 -4.24 5.70
CA TYR A 45 6.06 -4.37 5.49
C TYR A 45 5.80 -4.57 4.00
N ALA A 46 4.80 -5.37 3.66
CA ALA A 46 4.33 -5.52 2.29
C ALA A 46 2.81 -5.36 2.23
N LEU A 47 2.34 -4.51 1.34
CA LEU A 47 0.92 -4.22 1.14
C LEU A 47 0.63 -3.98 -0.33
N ASP A 48 -0.64 -4.05 -0.72
CA ASP A 48 -1.06 -3.58 -2.04
C ASP A 48 -0.56 -2.16 -2.31
N SER A 49 0.00 -1.91 -3.49
CA SER A 49 0.60 -0.60 -3.84
C SER A 49 -0.43 0.51 -4.08
N TYR A 50 -1.67 0.15 -4.38
CA TYR A 50 -2.75 1.07 -4.68
C TYR A 50 -3.71 1.19 -3.50
N CYS A 51 -4.02 2.42 -3.10
CA CYS A 51 -4.91 2.72 -1.99
C CYS A 51 -6.32 2.16 -2.25
N TYR A 52 -6.86 1.41 -1.28
CA TYR A 52 -8.21 0.85 -1.33
C TYR A 52 -9.34 1.86 -1.59
N HIS A 53 -9.13 3.15 -1.31
CA HIS A 53 -10.18 4.16 -1.47
C HIS A 53 -10.42 4.52 -2.95
N ALA A 54 -9.35 4.75 -3.71
CA ALA A 54 -9.44 5.32 -5.06
C ALA A 54 -8.20 5.03 -5.93
N GLY A 55 -7.44 3.97 -5.62
CA GLY A 55 -6.30 3.52 -6.43
C GLY A 55 -5.08 4.43 -6.40
N GLY A 56 -4.98 5.34 -5.43
CA GLY A 56 -3.83 6.23 -5.29
C GLY A 56 -2.53 5.48 -4.99
N LEU A 57 -1.42 5.88 -5.60
CA LEU A 57 -0.11 5.27 -5.41
C LEU A 57 0.38 5.47 -3.97
N LEU A 58 0.33 4.42 -3.15
CA LEU A 58 0.74 4.50 -1.75
C LEU A 58 2.25 4.72 -1.60
N GLN A 59 3.07 4.33 -2.58
CA GLN A 59 4.53 4.53 -2.53
C GLN A 59 4.92 6.02 -2.33
N ASN A 60 4.05 6.94 -2.76
CA ASN A 60 4.22 8.39 -2.65
C ASN A 60 3.61 8.98 -1.37
N GLY A 61 3.06 8.14 -0.48
CA GLY A 61 2.44 8.55 0.77
C GLY A 61 3.46 8.79 1.89
N ASP A 62 3.10 9.61 2.86
CA ASP A 62 3.89 9.78 4.09
C ASP A 62 3.65 8.61 5.05
N ILE A 63 4.58 8.35 5.96
CA ILE A 63 4.39 7.35 7.03
C ILE A 63 4.39 8.09 8.36
N GLU A 64 3.32 7.93 9.12
CA GLU A 64 3.10 8.57 10.41
C GLU A 64 2.75 7.53 11.47
N GLU A 65 3.12 7.78 12.72
CA GLU A 65 2.68 6.96 13.85
C GLU A 65 1.37 7.51 14.40
N LEU A 66 0.29 6.71 14.32
CA LEU A 66 -1.05 7.10 14.71
C LEU A 66 -1.63 6.05 15.66
N ASN A 67 -1.97 6.46 16.88
CA ASN A 67 -2.51 5.57 17.90
C ASN A 67 -1.59 4.36 18.19
N GLY A 68 -0.27 4.58 18.21
CA GLY A 68 0.74 3.52 18.40
C GLY A 68 0.93 2.61 17.19
N ARG A 69 0.43 2.99 16.01
CA ARG A 69 0.52 2.19 14.77
C ARG A 69 1.18 3.00 13.66
N LEU A 70 2.19 2.43 13.02
CA LEU A 70 2.72 2.99 11.79
C LEU A 70 1.69 2.90 10.67
N CYS A 71 1.35 4.04 10.10
CA CYS A 71 0.34 4.17 9.07
C CYS A 71 0.91 4.89 7.85
N ILE A 72 0.66 4.34 6.67
CA ILE A 72 0.86 5.07 5.42
C ILE A 72 -0.33 5.97 5.14
N ILE A 73 -0.04 7.22 4.79
CA ILE A 73 -1.02 8.25 4.48
C ILE A 73 -1.15 8.33 2.96
N CYS A 74 -2.30 7.91 2.44
CA CYS A 74 -2.56 7.99 1.01
C CYS A 74 -2.37 9.44 0.50
N PRO A 75 -1.52 9.67 -0.51
CA PRO A 75 -1.19 11.04 -0.92
C PRO A 75 -2.40 11.77 -1.53
N LYS A 76 -3.34 11.03 -2.15
CA LYS A 76 -4.54 11.59 -2.79
C LYS A 76 -5.58 12.08 -1.79
N HIS A 77 -6.05 11.21 -0.90
CA HIS A 77 -7.22 11.49 -0.04
C HIS A 77 -6.92 11.40 1.46
N LYS A 78 -5.65 11.26 1.85
CA LYS A 78 -5.17 11.27 3.25
C LYS A 78 -5.77 10.18 4.16
N TYR A 79 -6.25 9.11 3.55
CA TYR A 79 -6.63 7.87 4.24
C TYR A 79 -5.40 7.27 4.92
N LYS A 80 -5.57 6.87 6.18
CA LYS A 80 -4.52 6.31 7.03
C LYS A 80 -4.68 4.80 7.03
N ILE A 81 -3.63 4.08 6.65
CA ILE A 81 -3.64 2.63 6.50
C ILE A 81 -2.49 2.07 7.31
N SER A 82 -2.78 1.21 8.29
CA SER A 82 -1.75 0.55 9.09
C SER A 82 -0.83 -0.30 8.20
N LEU A 83 0.48 -0.18 8.39
CA LEU A 83 1.46 -0.96 7.66
C LEU A 83 1.42 -2.45 8.02
N ALA A 84 1.18 -2.77 9.30
CA ALA A 84 1.18 -4.13 9.80
C ALA A 84 -0.05 -4.92 9.34
N GLU A 85 -1.23 -4.35 9.56
CA GLU A 85 -2.51 -5.07 9.41
C GLU A 85 -3.37 -4.57 8.23
N GLY A 86 -3.00 -3.44 7.60
CA GLY A 86 -3.80 -2.87 6.51
C GLY A 86 -5.12 -2.25 6.96
N GLU A 87 -5.29 -2.02 8.26
CA GLU A 87 -6.48 -1.38 8.84
C GLU A 87 -6.56 0.09 8.46
N SER A 88 -7.78 0.55 8.11
CA SER A 88 -7.98 1.97 7.84
C SER A 88 -8.40 2.73 9.09
N LEU A 89 -7.57 3.67 9.50
CA LEU A 89 -7.82 4.49 10.69
C LEU A 89 -8.46 5.84 10.33
N TYR A 90 -9.34 6.30 11.20
CA TYR A 90 -9.92 7.65 11.12
C TYR A 90 -10.08 8.25 12.52
N LYS A 91 -10.10 9.57 12.58
CA LYS A 91 -10.36 10.31 13.82
C LYS A 91 -11.79 10.83 13.77
N ALA A 92 -12.57 10.59 14.81
CA ALA A 92 -13.92 11.10 14.94
C ALA A 92 -14.20 11.51 16.40
N THR A 93 -15.19 12.37 16.57
CA THR A 93 -15.78 12.73 17.87
C THR A 93 -17.13 12.06 17.97
N ASP A 94 -17.46 11.50 19.13
CA ASP A 94 -18.81 11.01 19.35
C ASP A 94 -19.74 12.22 19.54
N PRO A 95 -20.76 12.42 18.67
CA PRO A 95 -21.68 13.54 18.80
C PRO A 95 -22.60 13.44 20.03
N GLN A 96 -22.68 12.29 20.69
CA GLN A 96 -23.48 12.09 21.90
C GLN A 96 -22.72 12.42 23.19
N GLU A 97 -21.39 12.59 23.14
CA GLU A 97 -20.60 12.97 24.31
C GLU A 97 -20.77 14.46 24.62
N THR A 98 -21.02 14.79 25.89
CA THR A 98 -21.15 16.18 26.38
C THR A 98 -19.85 16.99 26.23
N GLN A 99 -18.71 16.31 26.09
CA GLN A 99 -17.42 16.90 25.74
C GLN A 99 -16.83 16.12 24.55
N PRO A 100 -16.90 16.66 23.33
CA PRO A 100 -16.43 15.96 22.14
C PRO A 100 -14.90 15.84 22.15
N VAL A 101 -14.39 14.64 22.46
CA VAL A 101 -12.95 14.32 22.40
C VAL A 101 -12.67 13.51 21.14
N PRO A 102 -11.79 13.98 20.23
CA PRO A 102 -11.45 13.23 19.03
C PRO A 102 -10.70 11.93 19.37
N ARG A 103 -11.28 10.77 19.05
CA ARG A 103 -10.70 9.44 19.26
C ARG A 103 -10.34 8.79 17.93
N TRP A 104 -9.42 7.83 17.99
CA TRP A 104 -9.05 6.99 16.85
C TRP A 104 -9.98 5.79 16.75
N TYR A 105 -10.46 5.54 15.53
CA TYR A 105 -11.33 4.42 15.19
C TYR A 105 -10.77 3.66 13.99
N SER A 106 -11.11 2.39 13.88
CA SER A 106 -10.78 1.52 12.75
C SER A 106 -12.02 1.25 11.90
N LYS A 107 -11.88 1.30 10.57
CA LYS A 107 -12.89 0.78 9.62
C LYS A 107 -12.68 -0.72 9.33
N GLY A 108 -11.80 -1.38 10.09
CA GLY A 108 -11.33 -2.74 9.82
C GLY A 108 -10.21 -2.79 8.78
N VAL A 109 -9.81 -4.00 8.42
CA VAL A 109 -8.82 -4.28 7.37
C VAL A 109 -9.41 -3.89 6.01
N LYS A 110 -8.71 -3.00 5.31
CA LYS A 110 -9.15 -2.46 4.01
C LYS A 110 -8.09 -2.59 2.92
N GLN A 111 -6.83 -2.58 3.34
CA GLN A 111 -5.68 -2.79 2.49
C GLN A 111 -5.13 -4.19 2.72
N ARG A 112 -4.95 -4.99 1.67
CA ARG A 112 -4.32 -6.29 1.83
C ARG A 112 -2.84 -6.14 2.16
N THR A 113 -2.42 -6.82 3.21
CA THR A 113 -1.00 -7.01 3.56
C THR A 113 -0.51 -8.38 3.12
N HIS A 114 0.80 -8.50 3.02
CA HIS A 114 1.52 -9.69 2.58
C HIS A 114 2.64 -9.99 3.56
N THR A 115 3.01 -11.27 3.66
CA THR A 115 4.04 -11.69 4.59
C THR A 115 5.41 -11.43 3.99
N VAL A 116 6.28 -10.76 4.73
CA VAL A 116 7.68 -10.57 4.35
C VAL A 116 8.55 -11.54 5.15
N THR A 117 9.53 -12.15 4.51
CA THR A 117 10.51 -13.03 5.16
C THR A 117 11.91 -12.66 4.72
N GLU A 118 12.83 -12.60 5.68
CA GLU A 118 14.24 -12.31 5.44
C GLU A 118 15.05 -13.59 5.61
N ILE A 119 15.81 -14.00 4.60
CA ILE A 119 16.62 -15.22 4.62
C ILE A 119 17.98 -14.88 4.02
N ASN A 120 19.07 -15.08 4.78
CA ASN A 120 20.45 -14.89 4.30
C ASN A 120 20.73 -13.53 3.61
N GLY A 121 20.13 -12.43 4.08
CA GLY A 121 20.30 -11.11 3.47
C GLY A 121 19.43 -10.85 2.23
N GLU A 122 18.53 -11.77 1.91
CA GLU A 122 17.54 -11.65 0.83
C GLU A 122 16.15 -11.46 1.44
N VAL A 123 15.31 -10.68 0.75
CA VAL A 123 13.94 -10.41 1.17
C VAL A 123 12.98 -11.09 0.21
N PHE A 124 12.00 -11.78 0.79
CA PHE A 124 10.95 -12.47 0.06
C PHE A 124 9.58 -11.99 0.52
N VAL A 125 8.63 -11.93 -0.41
CA VAL A 125 7.23 -11.63 -0.11
C VAL A 125 6.37 -12.82 -0.47
N GLN A 126 5.56 -13.29 0.47
CA GLN A 126 4.50 -14.25 0.23
C GLN A 126 3.15 -13.53 0.13
N LEU A 127 2.52 -13.64 -1.04
CA LEU A 127 1.18 -13.10 -1.25
C LEU A 127 0.18 -13.73 -0.27
N SER A 128 -0.69 -12.89 0.29
CA SER A 128 -1.71 -13.33 1.24
C SER A 128 -2.71 -14.26 0.56
N LYS A 129 -2.90 -15.44 1.16
CA LYS A 129 -3.82 -16.48 0.69
C LYS A 129 -5.23 -16.35 1.25
N SER A 130 -5.51 -15.30 2.04
CA SER A 130 -6.87 -15.06 2.55
C SER A 130 -7.83 -14.93 1.38
N ARG A 131 -8.93 -15.69 1.46
CA ARG A 131 -10.02 -15.69 0.48
C ARG A 131 -11.00 -14.55 0.70
N ASP A 132 -10.87 -13.81 1.79
CA ASP A 132 -11.73 -12.67 2.10
C ASP A 132 -11.44 -11.56 1.12
N TRP A 133 -12.48 -11.08 0.45
CA TRP A 133 -12.35 -9.94 -0.45
C TRP A 133 -12.12 -8.66 0.35
N LEU A 134 -11.13 -7.88 -0.05
CA LEU A 134 -10.80 -6.57 0.52
C LEU A 134 -10.94 -5.49 -0.55
N GLU A 135 -11.27 -4.27 -0.15
CA GLU A 135 -11.44 -3.16 -1.10
C GLU A 135 -10.20 -2.88 -1.95
N SER A 136 -8.99 -3.13 -1.45
CA SER A 136 -7.76 -2.98 -2.25
C SER A 136 -7.67 -4.00 -3.40
N ASP A 137 -8.33 -5.15 -3.32
CA ASP A 137 -8.35 -6.16 -4.39
C ASP A 137 -8.98 -5.60 -5.67
N PHE A 138 -9.94 -4.68 -5.55
CA PHE A 138 -10.55 -4.01 -6.71
C PHE A 138 -9.48 -3.35 -7.59
N PHE A 139 -8.52 -2.68 -6.97
CA PHE A 139 -7.41 -2.02 -7.64
C PHE A 139 -6.28 -2.97 -8.04
N GLN A 140 -6.37 -4.27 -7.77
CA GLN A 140 -5.45 -5.25 -8.35
C GLN A 140 -6.08 -5.94 -9.57
N GLY A 141 -7.41 -6.04 -9.61
CA GLY A 141 -8.15 -6.61 -10.73
C GLY A 141 -8.24 -5.73 -11.99
N GLU A 142 -8.73 -6.33 -13.08
CA GLU A 142 -8.83 -5.69 -14.41
C GLU A 142 -9.64 -4.39 -14.39
N LYS A 143 -10.79 -4.39 -13.70
CA LYS A 143 -11.63 -3.19 -13.57
C LYS A 143 -10.89 -2.04 -12.90
N GLY A 144 -10.19 -2.32 -11.79
CA GLY A 144 -9.38 -1.31 -11.13
C GLY A 144 -8.20 -0.84 -11.98
N LYS A 145 -7.58 -1.73 -12.78
CA LYS A 145 -6.50 -1.37 -13.73
C LYS A 145 -7.01 -0.34 -14.75
N LEU A 146 -8.19 -0.56 -15.31
CA LEU A 146 -8.84 0.40 -16.21
C LEU A 146 -9.14 1.74 -15.53
N GLU A 147 -9.69 1.72 -14.32
CA GLU A 147 -10.00 2.96 -13.58
C GLU A 147 -8.73 3.76 -13.25
N ARG A 148 -7.65 3.09 -12.83
CA ARG A 148 -6.36 3.77 -12.61
C ARG A 148 -5.81 4.39 -13.88
N ALA A 149 -5.89 3.70 -15.01
CA ALA A 149 -5.41 4.21 -16.30
C ALA A 149 -6.18 5.48 -16.72
N LYS A 150 -7.50 5.50 -16.56
CA LYS A 150 -8.32 6.69 -16.84
C LYS A 150 -7.95 7.88 -15.95
N VAL A 151 -7.78 7.64 -14.65
CA VAL A 151 -7.39 8.69 -13.69
C VAL A 151 -6.00 9.22 -14.03
N GLU A 152 -5.04 8.36 -14.32
CA GLU A 152 -3.68 8.76 -14.69
C GLU A 152 -3.67 9.60 -15.99
N GLU A 153 -4.45 9.20 -16.99
CA GLU A 153 -4.57 9.96 -18.24
C GLU A 153 -5.17 11.36 -17.99
N THR A 154 -6.18 11.45 -17.14
CA THR A 154 -6.81 12.73 -16.77
C THR A 154 -5.81 13.63 -16.03
N GLU A 155 -5.09 13.11 -15.05
CA GLU A 155 -4.07 13.85 -14.30
C GLU A 155 -2.93 14.33 -15.22
N LYS A 156 -2.51 13.52 -16.20
CA LYS A 156 -1.51 13.92 -17.22
C LYS A 156 -2.02 15.06 -18.12
N LYS A 157 -3.28 14.99 -18.56
CA LYS A 157 -3.91 16.05 -19.38
C LYS A 157 -3.99 17.36 -18.60
N GLU A 158 -4.37 17.32 -17.33
CA GLU A 158 -4.44 18.51 -16.47
C GLU A 158 -3.07 19.13 -16.20
N LYS A 159 -2.05 18.32 -15.89
CA LYS A 159 -0.67 18.80 -15.73
C LYS A 159 -0.17 19.49 -16.99
N LYS A 160 -0.34 18.85 -18.15
CA LYS A 160 0.06 19.43 -19.44
C LYS A 160 -0.63 20.76 -19.72
N LYS A 161 -1.91 20.89 -19.36
CA LYS A 161 -2.68 22.13 -19.51
C LYS A 161 -2.20 23.24 -18.55
N LEU A 162 -1.76 22.88 -17.34
CA LEU A 162 -1.19 23.82 -16.38
C LEU A 162 0.19 24.30 -16.83
N GLU A 163 1.02 23.40 -17.37
CA GLU A 163 2.34 23.71 -17.91
C GLU A 163 2.26 24.58 -19.17
N SER A 164 1.29 24.36 -20.05
CA SER A 164 1.08 25.20 -21.24
C SER A 164 0.52 26.60 -20.95
N LYS A 165 0.15 26.86 -19.69
CA LYS A 165 -0.39 28.16 -19.22
C LYS A 165 0.64 28.97 -18.42
N LYS A 166 1.82 28.41 -18.17
CA LYS A 166 2.98 29.11 -17.61
C LYS A 166 3.88 29.60 -18.73
#